data_AF-A0A7C7P050-F1
#
_entry.id   AF-A0A7C7P050-F1
#
_cell.length_a   1.000
_cell.length_b   1.000
_cell.length_c   1.000
_cell.angle_alpha   90.00
_cell.angle_beta   90.00
_cell.angle_gamma   90.00
#
_symmetry.space_group_name_H-M   'P 1'
#
loop_
_entity.id
_entity.type
_entity.pdbx_description
1 polymer ?
#
loop_
_entity_poly.entity_id
_entity_poly.type
_entity_poly.pdbx_seq_one_letter_code
_entity_poly.pdbx_strand_id
1 'polypeptide(L)'
;MILHYFIKNGTTDKKTAELIYQKIINNVNSIILCNSKVLKKDINTTFEITSIFIISIFFGSKFKKNKDDFLTLQEIMNLFTSDLDYSFRLYGIGDMNIGKNVKLYIKKFYF
;
A
#
# COMPACT_ATOMS: atom_id res chain seq x y z
N MET A 1 -21.93 -24.67 -1.35
CA MET A 1 -20.64 -25.04 -0.72
C MET A 1 -19.45 -24.32 -1.37
N ILE A 2 -19.33 -24.32 -2.71
CA ILE A 2 -18.28 -23.60 -3.46
C ILE A 2 -18.31 -22.08 -3.22
N LEU A 3 -19.49 -21.45 -3.23
CA LEU A 3 -19.63 -20.01 -2.97
C LEU A 3 -19.14 -19.61 -1.57
N HIS A 4 -19.47 -20.41 -0.55
CA HIS A 4 -19.05 -20.16 0.83
C HIS A 4 -17.54 -20.32 1.00
N TYR A 5 -16.92 -21.27 0.28
CA TYR A 5 -15.46 -21.42 0.23
C TYR A 5 -14.78 -20.20 -0.40
N PHE A 6 -15.30 -19.67 -1.52
CA PHE A 6 -14.77 -18.46 -2.15
C PHE A 6 -14.96 -17.20 -1.28
N ILE A 7 -16.11 -17.05 -0.61
CA ILE A 7 -16.35 -15.93 0.33
C ILE A 7 -15.39 -16.04 1.53
N LYS A 8 -15.17 -17.25 2.03
CA LYS A 8 -14.26 -17.50 3.17
C LYS A 8 -12.80 -17.21 2.81
N ASN A 9 -12.31 -17.65 1.64
CA ASN A 9 -10.94 -17.40 1.22
C ASN A 9 -10.72 -15.92 0.81
N GLY A 10 -11.67 -15.32 0.09
CA GLY A 10 -11.60 -13.89 -0.26
C GLY A 10 -11.60 -12.96 0.97
N THR A 11 -12.17 -13.41 2.09
CA THR A 11 -12.11 -12.65 3.36
C THR A 11 -10.83 -12.90 4.15
N THR A 12 -10.17 -14.06 4.01
CA THR A 12 -8.88 -14.30 4.68
C THR A 12 -7.73 -13.57 4.00
N ASP A 13 -7.72 -13.51 2.67
CA ASP A 13 -6.65 -12.84 1.90
C ASP A 13 -6.69 -11.33 2.11
N LYS A 14 -7.89 -10.74 2.15
CA LYS A 14 -8.09 -9.33 2.51
C LYS A 14 -7.62 -9.01 3.92
N LYS A 15 -8.00 -9.83 4.91
CA LYS A 15 -7.57 -9.63 6.30
C LYS A 15 -6.06 -9.75 6.46
N THR A 16 -5.42 -10.70 5.78
CA THR A 16 -3.97 -10.85 5.83
C THR A 16 -3.26 -9.68 5.17
N ALA A 17 -3.74 -9.20 4.02
CA ALA A 17 -3.25 -7.98 3.36
C ALA A 17 -3.40 -6.74 4.25
N GLU A 18 -4.55 -6.55 4.90
CA GLU A 18 -4.79 -5.44 5.85
C GLU A 18 -3.81 -5.49 7.02
N LEU A 19 -3.59 -6.65 7.64
CA LEU A 19 -2.65 -6.80 8.75
C LEU A 19 -1.21 -6.50 8.33
N ILE A 20 -0.80 -6.92 7.12
CA ILE A 20 0.51 -6.62 6.57
C ILE A 20 0.63 -5.10 6.33
N TYR A 21 -0.37 -4.50 5.68
CA TYR A 21 -0.37 -3.08 5.37
C TYR A 21 -0.34 -2.21 6.63
N GLN A 22 -1.12 -2.55 7.66
CA GLN A 22 -1.08 -1.86 8.96
C GLN A 22 0.31 -1.91 9.60
N LYS A 23 0.99 -3.06 9.54
CA LYS A 23 2.38 -3.18 10.02
C LYS A 23 3.34 -2.28 9.23
N ILE A 24 3.20 -2.21 7.90
CA ILE A 24 4.00 -1.31 7.06
C ILE A 24 3.80 0.14 7.51
N ILE A 25 2.54 0.58 7.63
CA ILE A 25 2.23 1.97 8.01
C ILE A 25 2.75 2.30 9.41
N ASN A 26 2.60 1.40 10.39
CA ASN A 26 3.14 1.59 11.73
C ASN A 26 4.68 1.73 11.71
N ASN A 27 5.36 0.89 10.92
CA ASN A 27 6.81 0.97 10.76
C ASN A 27 7.22 2.29 10.08
N VAL A 28 6.54 2.68 9.00
CA VAL A 28 6.80 3.96 8.29
C VAL A 28 6.63 5.14 9.24
N ASN A 29 5.53 5.18 10.00
CA ASN A 29 5.26 6.23 10.96
C ASN A 29 6.34 6.28 12.06
N SER A 30 6.77 5.12 12.58
CA SER A 30 7.86 5.05 13.56
C SER A 30 9.18 5.59 13.01
N ILE A 31 9.53 5.26 11.76
CA ILE A 31 10.75 5.73 11.10
C ILE A 31 10.73 7.25 10.91
N ILE A 32 9.60 7.80 10.46
CA ILE A 32 9.46 9.24 10.25
C ILE A 32 9.53 10.00 11.58
N LEU A 33 8.90 9.47 12.64
CA LEU A 33 8.93 10.08 13.96
C LEU A 33 10.34 10.08 14.56
N CYS A 34 11.02 8.93 14.54
CA CYS A 34 12.37 8.79 15.09
C CYS A 34 13.41 9.64 14.32
N ASN A 35 13.25 9.75 13.01
CA ASN A 35 14.20 10.47 12.16
C ASN A 35 13.71 11.87 11.77
N SER A 36 12.82 12.49 12.55
CA SER A 36 12.19 13.79 12.23
C SER A 36 13.14 14.96 11.93
N LYS A 37 14.42 14.86 12.32
CA LYS A 37 15.48 15.84 11.98
C LYS A 37 16.00 15.71 10.54
N VAL A 38 15.92 14.52 9.97
CA VAL A 38 16.37 14.19 8.60
C VAL A 38 15.15 14.04 7.68
N LEU A 39 14.14 13.35 8.21
CA LEU A 39 12.78 13.10 7.75
C LEU A 39 11.87 14.33 7.72
N LYS A 40 11.63 14.99 6.58
CA LYS A 40 10.46 15.89 6.49
C LYS A 40 9.18 15.09 6.57
N LYS A 41 8.16 15.60 7.26
CA LYS A 41 6.83 14.98 7.36
C LYS A 41 5.92 15.48 6.23
N ASP A 42 6.26 15.08 5.00
CA ASP A 42 5.55 15.47 3.78
C ASP A 42 4.97 14.21 3.10
N ILE A 43 3.98 14.39 2.22
CA ILE A 43 3.37 13.27 1.49
C ILE A 43 4.39 12.55 0.60
N ASN A 44 5.39 13.27 0.08
CA ASN A 44 6.41 12.66 -0.76
C ASN A 44 7.31 11.72 0.04
N THR A 45 7.71 12.11 1.25
CA THR A 45 8.58 11.27 2.08
C THR A 45 7.83 10.04 2.61
N THR A 46 6.57 10.20 3.02
CA THR A 46 5.72 9.06 3.40
C THR A 46 5.50 8.11 2.22
N PHE A 47 5.27 8.65 1.02
CA PHE A 47 5.14 7.86 -0.20
C PHE A 47 6.42 7.09 -0.55
N GLU A 48 7.58 7.72 -0.50
CA GLU A 48 8.85 7.06 -0.83
C GLU A 48 9.15 5.90 0.14
N ILE A 49 8.99 6.13 1.45
CA ILE A 49 9.26 5.10 2.45
C ILE A 49 8.25 3.95 2.31
N THR A 50 6.94 4.23 2.18
CA THR A 50 5.94 3.17 1.96
C THR A 50 6.21 2.39 0.69
N SER A 51 6.59 3.07 -0.40
CA SER A 51 6.95 2.44 -1.67
C SER A 51 8.12 1.47 -1.53
N ILE A 52 9.17 1.84 -0.80
CA ILE A 52 10.34 0.97 -0.55
C ILE A 52 9.91 -0.32 0.18
N PHE A 53 9.05 -0.21 1.19
CA PHE A 53 8.54 -1.39 1.91
C PHE A 53 7.73 -2.31 1.00
N ILE A 54 6.82 -1.73 0.21
CA ILE A 54 5.99 -2.51 -0.72
C ILE A 54 6.86 -3.18 -1.77
N ILE A 55 7.80 -2.47 -2.41
CA ILE A 55 8.74 -3.04 -3.38
C ILE A 55 9.52 -4.20 -2.76
N SER A 56 10.01 -4.05 -1.53
CA SER A 56 10.74 -5.10 -0.81
C SER A 56 9.90 -6.37 -0.63
N ILE A 57 8.60 -6.23 -0.33
CA ILE A 57 7.66 -7.34 -0.22
C ILE A 57 7.42 -8.01 -1.58
N PHE A 58 7.23 -7.22 -2.64
CA PHE A 58 7.07 -7.74 -4.01
C PHE A 58 8.31 -8.49 -4.51
N PHE A 59 9.51 -8.00 -4.19
CA PHE A 59 10.74 -8.72 -4.51
C PHE A 59 10.85 -10.01 -3.71
N GLY A 60 10.55 -9.99 -2.41
CA GLY A 60 10.56 -11.19 -1.57
C GLY A 60 9.57 -12.27 -2.02
N SER A 61 8.37 -11.86 -2.48
CA SER A 61 7.34 -12.78 -2.93
C SER A 61 7.62 -13.42 -4.28
N LYS A 62 8.32 -12.74 -5.21
CA LYS A 62 8.75 -13.34 -6.49
C LYS A 62 9.58 -14.62 -6.33
N PHE A 63 10.25 -14.81 -5.19
CA PHE A 63 11.00 -16.03 -4.88
C PHE A 63 10.10 -17.20 -4.45
N LYS A 64 8.86 -16.95 -3.98
CA LYS A 64 7.88 -17.97 -3.59
C LYS A 64 6.78 -18.03 -4.64
N LYS A 65 6.85 -19.03 -5.54
CA LYS A 65 5.86 -19.23 -6.61
C LYS A 65 4.54 -19.82 -6.09
N ASN A 66 3.82 -19.10 -5.23
CA ASN A 66 2.49 -19.49 -4.77
C ASN A 66 1.41 -18.57 -5.36
N LYS A 67 0.27 -19.14 -5.76
CA LYS A 67 -0.87 -18.38 -6.32
C LYS A 67 -1.57 -17.51 -5.27
N ASP A 68 -1.62 -17.97 -4.01
CA ASP A 68 -2.29 -17.26 -2.92
C ASP A 68 -1.52 -15.98 -2.52
N ASP A 69 -0.18 -16.00 -2.65
CA ASP A 69 0.68 -14.83 -2.44
C ASP A 69 0.38 -13.73 -3.46
N PHE A 70 -0.04 -14.09 -4.67
CA PHE A 70 -0.41 -13.10 -5.70
C PHE A 70 -1.68 -12.33 -5.33
N LEU A 71 -2.71 -13.02 -4.81
CA LEU A 71 -3.96 -12.38 -4.39
C LEU A 71 -3.75 -11.42 -3.23
N THR A 72 -2.94 -11.81 -2.24
CA THR A 72 -2.58 -10.95 -1.12
C THR A 72 -1.77 -9.72 -1.56
N LEU A 73 -0.82 -9.87 -2.49
CA LEU A 73 -0.09 -8.74 -3.06
C LEU A 73 -0.99 -7.76 -3.83
N GLN A 74 -1.97 -8.29 -4.57
CA GLN A 74 -2.94 -7.47 -5.27
C GLN A 74 -3.79 -6.66 -4.29
N GLU A 75 -4.23 -7.26 -3.18
CA GLU A 75 -4.97 -6.53 -2.14
C GLU A 75 -4.11 -5.49 -1.42
N ILE A 76 -2.82 -5.77 -1.19
CA ILE A 76 -1.88 -4.76 -0.67
C ILE A 76 -1.79 -3.55 -1.62
N MET A 77 -1.75 -3.79 -2.93
CA MET A 77 -1.71 -2.71 -3.93
C MET A 77 -3.02 -1.90 -3.99
N ASN A 78 -4.16 -2.57 -3.80
CA ASN A 78 -5.47 -1.90 -3.70
C ASN A 78 -5.53 -0.98 -2.48
N LEU A 79 -5.04 -1.47 -1.32
CA LEU A 79 -4.94 -0.68 -0.09
C LEU A 79 -4.03 0.53 -0.28
N PHE A 80 -2.85 0.33 -0.88
CA PHE A 80 -1.91 1.40 -1.18
C PHE A 80 -2.51 2.48 -2.08
N THR A 81 -3.21 2.08 -3.14
CA THR A 81 -3.89 3.02 -4.06
C THR A 81 -4.99 3.81 -3.34
N SER A 82 -5.76 3.15 -2.47
CA SER A 82 -6.84 3.79 -1.71
C SER A 82 -6.30 4.76 -0.67
N ASP A 83 -5.18 4.42 -0.03
CA ASP A 83 -4.49 5.26 0.94
C ASP A 83 -3.91 6.53 0.28
N LEU A 84 -3.42 6.42 -0.97
CA LEU A 84 -2.98 7.57 -1.76
C LEU A 84 -4.13 8.50 -2.11
N ASP A 85 -5.27 7.97 -2.56
CA ASP A 85 -6.48 8.77 -2.80
C ASP A 85 -6.87 9.55 -1.53
N TYR A 86 -6.99 8.85 -0.40
CA TYR A 86 -7.34 9.46 0.88
C TYR A 86 -6.32 10.52 1.31
N SER A 87 -5.03 10.24 1.16
CA SER A 87 -3.95 11.18 1.50
C SER A 87 -4.01 12.46 0.66
N PHE A 88 -4.33 12.36 -0.64
CA PHE A 88 -4.50 13.53 -1.50
C PHE A 88 -5.73 14.35 -1.13
N ARG A 89 -6.84 13.71 -0.73
CA ARG A 89 -8.02 14.42 -0.21
C ARG A 89 -7.68 15.21 1.06
N LEU A 90 -6.94 14.59 1.99
CA LEU A 90 -6.49 15.27 3.21
C LEU A 90 -5.58 16.46 2.92
N TYR A 91 -4.79 16.40 1.86
CA TYR A 91 -3.93 17.50 1.42
C TYR A 91 -4.69 18.62 0.69
N GLY A 92 -6.00 18.49 0.50
CA GLY A 92 -6.83 19.49 -0.17
C GLY A 92 -6.82 19.39 -1.70
N ILE A 93 -6.41 18.26 -2.28
CA ILE A 93 -6.55 18.03 -3.71
C ILE A 93 -8.02 17.75 -4.02
N GLY A 94 -8.65 18.66 -4.77
CA GLY A 94 -10.06 18.53 -5.16
C GLY A 94 -10.32 17.34 -6.08
N ASP A 95 -11.54 16.78 -5.99
CA ASP A 95 -11.99 15.57 -6.69
C ASP A 95 -11.65 15.52 -8.18
N MET A 96 -11.68 16.67 -8.86
CA MET A 96 -11.38 16.79 -10.29
C MET A 96 -9.94 16.37 -10.66
N ASN A 97 -8.98 16.49 -9.73
CA ASN A 97 -7.56 16.24 -10.00
C ASN A 97 -7.00 14.99 -9.28
N ILE A 98 -7.77 14.37 -8.38
CA ILE A 98 -7.32 13.22 -7.58
C ILE A 98 -6.89 12.05 -8.48
N GLY A 99 -7.73 11.65 -9.43
CA GLY A 99 -7.42 10.50 -10.29
C GLY A 99 -6.14 10.67 -11.10
N LYS A 100 -5.83 11.89 -11.54
CA LYS A 100 -4.57 12.22 -12.24
C LYS A 100 -3.37 12.09 -11.30
N ASN A 101 -3.50 12.57 -10.07
CA ASN A 101 -2.44 12.52 -9.07
C ASN A 101 -2.17 11.09 -8.58
N VAL A 102 -3.22 10.31 -8.28
CA VAL A 102 -3.09 8.89 -7.95
C VAL A 102 -2.38 8.14 -9.08
N LYS A 103 -2.82 8.33 -10.34
CA LYS A 103 -2.17 7.72 -11.50
C LYS A 103 -0.69 8.13 -11.65
N LEU A 104 -0.37 9.41 -11.38
CA LEU A 104 1.00 9.91 -11.45
C LEU A 104 1.90 9.24 -10.41
N TYR A 105 1.44 9.10 -9.17
CA TYR A 105 2.20 8.45 -8.09
C TYR A 105 2.32 6.94 -8.31
N ILE A 106 1.26 6.28 -8.77
CA ILE A 106 1.35 4.87 -9.17
C ILE A 106 2.36 4.69 -10.32
N LYS A 107 2.39 5.61 -11.28
CA LYS A 107 3.39 5.55 -12.36
C LYS A 107 4.81 5.68 -11.79
N LYS A 108 5.05 6.60 -10.85
CA LYS A 108 6.34 6.75 -10.14
C LYS A 108 6.73 5.52 -9.32
N PHE A 109 5.75 4.74 -8.85
CA PHE A 109 6.01 3.50 -8.12
C PHE A 109 6.56 2.40 -9.04
N TYR A 110 6.11 2.35 -10.30
CA TYR A 110 6.50 1.31 -11.26
C TYR A 110 7.68 1.67 -12.18
N PHE A 111 7.94 2.96 -12.42
CA PHE A 111 8.97 3.48 -13.33
C PHE A 111 9.86 4.49 -12.64
#